data_AF-A0A7V8YY75-F1
#
_entry.id   AF-A0A7V8YY75-F1
#
_cell.length_a   1.000
_cell.length_b   1.000
_cell.length_c   1.000
_cell.angle_alpha   90.00
_cell.angle_beta   90.00
_cell.angle_gamma   90.00
#
_symmetry.space_group_name_H-M   'P 1'
#
loop_
_entity.id
_entity.type
_entity.pdbx_description
1 polymer ?
#
loop_
_entity_poly.entity_id
_entity_poly.type
_entity_poly.pdbx_seq_one_letter_code
_entity_poly.pdbx_strand_id
1 'polypeptide(L)'
;MTGNEIRRKFLEYFEKNGHKVVHSAPLLPANDPTLLFTNAGMNQFKDVFLGNEKRDYVRAASSQKCIRAGGKHNDLDEVGKTARHQTFFEMLGNFSFGDYFKEDAINFAWDFLVNEMKLDVNRLWFTVFEGDGEVPADTEARELWIKAGARPERILPFGRKDNFWQMAETGPCGPNSEINYYLGDEPENPEKNHPKWVNGEGDTTMEIWNLVFMQYNRIETAPGHYKLEPLPAPSVDTGLGLERMTLVMQGVSSNYDTDLLRPIVEFTAELSQG
;
A
#
# COMPACT_ATOMS: atom_id res chain seq x y z
N MET A 1 13.67 2.45 -15.22
CA MET A 1 12.86 3.68 -15.04
C MET A 1 13.28 4.31 -13.72
N THR A 2 13.49 5.63 -13.67
CA THR A 2 13.88 6.35 -12.44
C THR A 2 12.70 6.43 -11.46
N GLY A 3 12.96 6.56 -10.16
CA GLY A 3 11.89 6.74 -9.17
C GLY A 3 11.06 8.00 -9.46
N ASN A 4 11.69 9.06 -9.98
CA ASN A 4 10.99 10.28 -10.39
C ASN A 4 10.02 10.05 -11.55
N GLU A 5 10.40 9.26 -12.55
CA GLU A 5 9.51 8.88 -13.66
C GLU A 5 8.36 8.00 -13.19
N ILE A 6 8.60 7.06 -12.27
CA ILE A 6 7.56 6.19 -11.70
C ILE A 6 6.52 7.03 -10.95
N ARG A 7 6.96 7.94 -10.08
CA ARG A 7 6.09 8.87 -9.34
C ARG A 7 5.21 9.66 -10.31
N ARG A 8 5.82 10.26 -11.34
CA ARG A 8 5.10 11.05 -12.35
C ARG A 8 4.09 10.20 -13.12
N LYS A 9 4.50 9.01 -13.58
CA LYS A 9 3.67 8.10 -14.36
C LYS A 9 2.44 7.62 -13.57
N PHE A 10 2.61 7.34 -12.28
CA PHE A 10 1.50 7.02 -11.37
C PHE A 10 0.47 8.15 -11.29
N LEU A 11 0.93 9.38 -11.01
CA LEU A 11 0.03 10.53 -10.87
C LEU A 11 -0.68 10.87 -12.19
N GLU A 12 0.04 10.84 -13.32
CA GLU A 12 -0.52 11.07 -14.66
C GLU A 12 -1.54 9.98 -15.03
N TYR A 13 -1.28 8.72 -14.66
CA TYR A 13 -2.21 7.62 -14.90
C TYR A 13 -3.53 7.83 -14.16
N PHE A 14 -3.48 8.15 -12.87
CA PHE A 14 -4.70 8.37 -12.09
C PHE A 14 -5.42 9.68 -12.46
N GLU A 15 -4.67 10.72 -12.85
CA GLU A 15 -5.26 11.95 -13.39
C GLU A 15 -6.07 11.69 -14.66
N LYS A 16 -5.53 10.91 -15.61
CA LYS A 16 -6.25 10.48 -16.82
C LYS A 16 -7.51 9.67 -16.50
N ASN A 17 -7.50 8.96 -15.37
CA ASN A 17 -8.64 8.19 -14.85
C ASN A 17 -9.53 9.01 -13.89
N GLY A 18 -9.50 10.34 -13.99
CA GLY A 18 -10.43 11.24 -13.31
C GLY A 18 -10.12 11.50 -11.83
N HIS A 19 -8.93 11.13 -11.34
CA HIS A 19 -8.53 11.44 -9.97
C HIS A 19 -7.93 12.84 -9.90
N LYS A 20 -8.32 13.61 -8.88
CA LYS A 20 -7.65 14.88 -8.60
C LYS A 20 -6.24 14.61 -8.05
N VAL A 21 -5.20 15.08 -8.74
CA VAL A 21 -3.85 15.06 -8.17
C VAL A 21 -3.78 16.08 -7.02
N VAL A 22 -3.39 15.60 -5.85
CA VAL A 22 -3.29 16.40 -4.62
C VAL A 22 -1.90 16.27 -4.02
N HIS A 23 -1.44 17.35 -3.38
CA HIS A 23 -0.12 17.38 -2.77
C HIS A 23 -0.06 16.51 -1.50
N SER A 24 1.13 16.00 -1.22
CA SER A 24 1.45 15.37 0.05
C SER A 24 1.22 16.34 1.21
N ALA A 25 0.48 15.87 2.22
CA ALA A 25 0.33 16.57 3.47
C ALA A 25 1.66 16.62 4.26
N PRO A 26 1.79 17.55 5.22
CA PRO A 26 2.94 17.59 6.12
C PRO A 26 3.15 16.28 6.88
N LEU A 27 4.38 16.05 7.33
CA LEU A 27 4.74 14.88 8.14
C LEU A 27 4.22 14.97 9.58
N LEU A 28 4.01 16.18 10.07
CA LEU A 28 3.38 16.44 11.37
C LEU A 28 1.88 16.65 11.15
N PRO A 29 1.02 15.74 11.62
CA PRO A 29 -0.43 15.90 11.50
C PRO A 29 -0.87 17.12 12.32
N ALA A 30 -1.49 18.10 11.67
CA ALA A 30 -1.89 19.32 12.36
C ALA A 30 -3.03 19.11 13.38
N ASN A 31 -3.90 18.12 13.14
CA ASN A 31 -5.18 17.96 13.85
C ASN A 31 -5.46 16.52 14.31
N ASP A 32 -4.44 15.68 14.47
CA ASP A 32 -4.64 14.29 14.90
C ASP A 32 -3.73 13.91 16.08
N PRO A 33 -4.24 13.97 17.33
CA PRO A 33 -3.44 13.61 18.50
C PRO A 33 -3.15 12.10 18.60
N THR A 34 -3.78 11.27 17.74
CA THR A 34 -3.58 9.81 17.73
C THR A 34 -2.40 9.38 16.85
N LEU A 35 -1.81 10.30 16.08
CA LEU A 35 -0.68 10.05 15.20
C LEU A 35 0.55 10.86 15.61
N LEU A 36 1.69 10.18 15.70
CA LEU A 36 2.98 10.83 15.90
C LEU A 36 3.48 11.51 14.61
N PHE A 37 3.35 10.79 13.48
CA PHE A 37 3.70 11.27 12.15
C PHE A 37 2.68 10.76 11.13
N THR A 38 2.59 11.44 9.99
CA THR A 38 1.88 10.94 8.81
C THR A 38 2.54 9.64 8.35
N ASN A 39 1.82 8.52 8.46
CA ASN A 39 2.30 7.16 8.20
C ASN A 39 1.71 6.53 6.92
N ALA A 40 0.71 7.19 6.32
CA ALA A 40 0.03 6.75 5.11
C ALA A 40 -0.58 7.92 4.32
N GLY A 41 -0.83 7.71 3.02
CA GLY A 41 -1.51 8.66 2.13
C GLY A 41 -2.88 9.09 2.64
N MET A 42 -3.62 8.16 3.26
CA MET A 42 -4.98 8.37 3.73
C MET A 42 -5.13 9.34 4.90
N ASN A 43 -4.06 9.66 5.63
CA ASN A 43 -4.17 10.46 6.86
C ASN A 43 -4.83 11.82 6.60
N GLN A 44 -4.52 12.47 5.46
CA GLN A 44 -5.10 13.77 5.07
C GLN A 44 -6.55 13.70 4.56
N PHE A 45 -7.09 12.49 4.42
CA PHE A 45 -8.47 12.23 3.99
C PHE A 45 -9.31 11.55 5.09
N LYS A 46 -8.77 11.42 6.31
CA LYS A 46 -9.47 10.77 7.44
C LYS A 46 -10.90 11.29 7.61
N ASP A 47 -11.09 12.61 7.67
CA ASP A 47 -12.42 13.21 7.83
C ASP A 47 -13.31 13.06 6.60
N VAL A 48 -12.73 12.89 5.41
CA VAL A 48 -13.49 12.59 4.18
C VAL A 48 -14.06 11.18 4.26
N PHE A 49 -13.25 10.17 4.65
CA PHE A 49 -13.74 8.80 4.85
C PHE A 49 -14.80 8.69 5.95
N LEU A 50 -14.65 9.47 7.03
CA LEU A 50 -15.63 9.52 8.11
C LEU A 50 -16.92 10.28 7.74
N GLY A 51 -16.94 11.00 6.60
CA GLY A 51 -18.07 11.84 6.18
C GLY A 51 -18.18 13.18 6.90
N ASN A 52 -17.16 13.56 7.68
CA ASN A 52 -17.08 14.84 8.40
C ASN A 52 -16.67 16.00 7.48
N GLU A 53 -15.95 15.68 6.40
CA GLU A 53 -15.45 16.64 5.42
C GLU A 53 -15.92 16.26 4.02
N LYS A 54 -16.31 17.25 3.20
CA LYS A 54 -16.62 17.06 1.79
C LYS A 54 -15.63 17.84 0.92
N ARG A 55 -15.03 17.15 -0.04
CA ARG A 55 -14.17 17.74 -1.07
C ARG A 55 -14.98 18.08 -2.33
N ASP A 56 -14.43 18.94 -3.17
CA ASP A 56 -14.95 19.25 -4.51
C ASP A 56 -14.66 18.14 -5.55
N TYR A 57 -13.90 17.12 -5.15
CA TYR A 57 -13.63 15.88 -5.88
C TYR A 57 -14.02 14.65 -5.07
N VAL A 58 -14.36 13.56 -5.76
CA VAL A 58 -14.70 12.26 -5.17
C VAL A 58 -13.61 11.20 -5.39
N ARG A 59 -12.58 11.54 -6.17
CA ARG A 59 -11.40 10.71 -6.43
C ARG A 59 -10.14 11.56 -6.28
N ALA A 60 -9.08 11.00 -5.69
CA ALA A 60 -7.81 11.69 -5.54
C ALA A 60 -6.61 10.77 -5.76
N ALA A 61 -5.45 11.33 -6.12
CA ALA A 61 -4.18 10.61 -6.17
C ALA A 61 -3.04 11.49 -5.65
N SER A 62 -2.08 10.89 -4.93
CA SER A 62 -0.97 11.62 -4.32
C SER A 62 0.30 10.75 -4.20
N SER A 63 1.45 11.42 -4.03
CA SER A 63 2.71 10.81 -3.57
C SER A 63 3.00 11.33 -2.17
N GLN A 64 2.52 10.63 -1.14
CA GLN A 64 2.60 11.07 0.25
C GLN A 64 3.96 10.72 0.86
N LYS A 65 4.62 11.72 1.44
CA LYS A 65 5.78 11.51 2.32
C LYS A 65 5.31 10.91 3.65
N CYS A 66 5.87 9.78 4.02
CA CYS A 66 5.49 9.02 5.21
C CYS A 66 6.67 8.87 6.17
N ILE A 67 6.40 8.84 7.48
CA ILE A 67 7.34 8.37 8.50
C ILE A 67 6.71 7.23 9.31
N ARG A 68 7.42 6.10 9.39
CA ARG A 68 7.09 4.94 10.25
C ARG A 68 8.21 4.67 11.25
N ALA A 69 8.27 5.52 12.27
CA ALA A 69 9.28 5.45 13.34
C ALA A 69 8.65 5.48 14.75
N GLY A 70 7.39 5.05 14.88
CA GLY A 70 6.67 5.02 16.14
C GLY A 70 5.16 4.78 15.98
N GLY A 71 4.49 4.49 17.09
CA GLY A 71 3.06 4.17 17.09
C GLY A 71 2.78 2.79 16.49
N LYS A 72 1.64 2.67 15.82
CA LYS A 72 1.14 1.39 15.28
C LYS A 72 1.99 0.82 14.14
N HIS A 73 2.44 1.70 13.24
CA HIS A 73 3.28 1.34 12.10
C HIS A 73 4.69 1.85 12.39
N ASN A 74 5.56 0.97 12.85
CA ASN A 74 6.92 1.30 13.26
C ASN A 74 7.92 0.31 12.63
N ASP A 75 8.66 0.81 11.65
CA ASP A 75 9.64 0.01 10.90
C ASP A 75 11.08 0.31 11.35
N LEU A 76 11.27 1.15 12.38
CA LEU A 76 12.58 1.64 12.81
C LEU A 76 13.57 0.51 13.10
N ASP A 77 13.12 -0.55 13.77
CA ASP A 77 13.97 -1.68 14.16
C ASP A 77 14.39 -2.55 12.95
N GLU A 78 13.71 -2.44 11.81
CA GLU A 78 13.98 -3.21 10.59
C GLU A 78 14.89 -2.47 9.60
N VAL A 79 15.08 -1.16 9.77
CA VAL A 79 15.92 -0.33 8.91
C VAL A 79 17.38 -0.79 9.01
N GLY A 80 17.97 -1.09 7.84
CA GLY A 80 19.34 -1.62 7.74
C GLY A 80 19.47 -3.12 8.01
N LYS A 81 18.41 -3.80 8.48
CA LYS A 81 18.37 -5.27 8.57
C LYS A 81 17.74 -5.92 7.34
N THR A 82 16.80 -5.21 6.71
CA THR A 82 16.06 -5.68 5.53
C THR A 82 16.34 -4.79 4.33
N ALA A 83 16.13 -5.32 3.12
CA ALA A 83 16.37 -4.58 1.88
C ALA A 83 15.24 -3.58 1.53
N ARG A 84 14.12 -3.62 2.26
CA ARG A 84 12.84 -3.01 1.85
C ARG A 84 12.23 -1.99 2.82
N HIS A 85 12.72 -1.90 4.06
CA HIS A 85 12.17 -0.98 5.06
C HIS A 85 12.98 0.31 5.18
N GLN A 86 12.27 1.43 5.27
CA GLN A 86 12.80 2.75 5.55
C GLN A 86 11.94 3.39 6.65
N THR A 87 12.50 4.33 7.41
CA THR A 87 11.67 5.19 8.28
C THR A 87 10.91 6.21 7.46
N PHE A 88 11.59 6.90 6.54
CA PHE A 88 10.99 7.84 5.59
C PHE A 88 10.86 7.18 4.21
N PHE A 89 9.69 7.27 3.60
CA PHE A 89 9.42 6.74 2.26
C PHE A 89 8.27 7.51 1.59
N GLU A 90 8.08 7.30 0.30
CA GLU A 90 6.92 7.82 -0.42
C GLU A 90 5.87 6.74 -0.73
N MET A 91 4.62 7.04 -0.38
CA MET A 91 3.46 6.22 -0.67
C MET A 91 2.67 6.84 -1.83
N LEU A 92 2.67 6.17 -2.98
CA LEU A 92 1.82 6.50 -4.11
C LEU A 92 0.42 5.94 -3.85
N GLY A 93 -0.57 6.81 -3.64
CA GLY A 93 -1.92 6.41 -3.28
C GLY A 93 -2.96 6.96 -4.24
N ASN A 94 -3.99 6.15 -4.52
CA ASN A 94 -5.23 6.60 -5.15
C ASN A 94 -6.41 6.31 -4.23
N PHE A 95 -7.37 7.22 -4.22
CA PHE A 95 -8.45 7.25 -3.23
C PHE A 95 -9.80 7.43 -3.92
N SER A 96 -10.79 6.70 -3.43
CA SER A 96 -12.20 6.83 -3.80
C SER A 96 -13.00 7.18 -2.56
N PHE A 97 -13.77 8.26 -2.61
CA PHE A 97 -14.59 8.74 -1.51
C PHE A 97 -16.07 8.50 -1.83
N GLY A 98 -16.56 7.29 -1.58
CA GLY A 98 -17.94 6.90 -1.90
C GLY A 98 -18.28 6.91 -3.39
N ASP A 99 -17.30 6.70 -4.26
CA ASP A 99 -17.46 6.67 -5.73
C ASP A 99 -17.33 5.24 -6.26
N TYR A 100 -16.13 4.82 -6.66
CA TYR A 100 -15.85 3.44 -7.06
C TYR A 100 -15.37 2.60 -5.86
N PHE A 101 -15.45 1.27 -5.99
CA PHE A 101 -15.04 0.35 -4.93
C PHE A 101 -14.11 -0.75 -5.47
N LYS A 102 -14.23 -1.99 -4.99
CA LYS A 102 -13.27 -3.09 -5.24
C LYS A 102 -13.00 -3.35 -6.73
N GLU A 103 -14.03 -3.46 -7.56
CA GLU A 103 -13.88 -3.84 -8.97
C GLU A 103 -12.96 -2.86 -9.71
N ASP A 104 -13.28 -1.57 -9.66
CA ASP A 104 -12.47 -0.55 -10.32
C ASP A 104 -11.10 -0.36 -9.65
N ALA A 105 -11.01 -0.49 -8.32
CA ALA A 105 -9.72 -0.40 -7.62
C ALA A 105 -8.75 -1.50 -8.09
N ILE A 106 -9.24 -2.74 -8.20
CA ILE A 106 -8.49 -3.89 -8.70
C ILE A 106 -8.15 -3.71 -10.18
N ASN A 107 -9.11 -3.26 -11.00
CA ASN A 107 -8.86 -2.99 -12.42
C ASN A 107 -7.80 -1.89 -12.63
N PHE A 108 -7.84 -0.81 -11.85
CA PHE A 108 -6.84 0.25 -11.92
C PHE A 108 -5.45 -0.24 -11.52
N ALA A 109 -5.35 -1.03 -10.45
CA ALA A 109 -4.08 -1.58 -10.01
C ALA A 109 -3.51 -2.59 -11.03
N TRP A 110 -4.36 -3.45 -11.58
CA TRP A 110 -3.99 -4.39 -12.63
C TRP A 110 -3.51 -3.66 -13.89
N ASP A 111 -4.29 -2.70 -14.39
CA ASP A 111 -3.93 -1.95 -15.60
C ASP A 111 -2.65 -1.13 -15.39
N PHE A 112 -2.48 -0.48 -14.23
CA PHE A 112 -1.24 0.23 -13.92
C PHE A 112 -0.02 -0.71 -13.88
N LEU A 113 -0.09 -1.83 -13.16
CA LEU A 113 1.07 -2.72 -13.00
C LEU A 113 1.37 -3.52 -14.27
N VAL A 114 0.35 -4.13 -14.88
CA VAL A 114 0.52 -5.09 -15.99
C VAL A 114 0.56 -4.37 -17.33
N ASN A 115 -0.37 -3.46 -17.59
CA ASN A 115 -0.47 -2.82 -18.91
C ASN A 115 0.42 -1.58 -19.03
N GLU A 116 0.49 -0.76 -17.99
CA GLU A 116 1.27 0.48 -18.03
C GLU A 116 2.73 0.25 -17.63
N MET A 117 2.99 -0.48 -16.55
CA MET A 117 4.35 -0.74 -16.05
C MET A 117 4.97 -2.01 -16.63
N LYS A 118 4.20 -2.81 -17.38
CA LYS A 118 4.65 -4.02 -18.07
C LYS A 118 5.29 -5.06 -17.14
N LEU A 119 4.79 -5.15 -15.90
CA LEU A 119 5.24 -6.19 -14.99
C LEU A 119 4.84 -7.58 -15.48
N ASP A 120 5.71 -8.55 -15.27
CA ASP A 120 5.43 -9.96 -15.57
C ASP A 120 4.40 -10.51 -14.57
N VAL A 121 3.22 -10.88 -15.08
CA VAL A 121 2.11 -11.43 -14.30
C VAL A 121 2.52 -12.68 -13.52
N ASN A 122 3.49 -13.46 -14.01
CA ASN A 122 3.95 -14.67 -13.32
C ASN A 122 4.70 -14.38 -12.00
N ARG A 123 5.09 -13.13 -11.78
CA ARG A 123 5.73 -12.66 -10.54
C ARG A 123 4.75 -12.11 -9.52
N LEU A 124 3.50 -11.86 -9.92
CA LEU A 124 2.50 -11.25 -9.06
C LEU A 124 1.78 -12.31 -8.21
N TRP A 125 1.64 -11.96 -6.93
CA TRP A 125 0.80 -12.64 -5.96
C TRP A 125 -0.18 -11.64 -5.36
N PHE A 126 -1.37 -12.12 -5.01
CA PHE A 126 -2.44 -11.31 -4.45
C PHE A 126 -2.87 -11.92 -3.13
N THR A 127 -3.14 -11.09 -2.13
CA THR A 127 -3.71 -11.54 -0.85
C THR A 127 -5.11 -10.98 -0.67
N VAL A 128 -5.99 -11.72 0.01
CA VAL A 128 -7.35 -11.28 0.34
C VAL A 128 -7.69 -11.67 1.77
N PHE A 129 -8.61 -10.93 2.37
CA PHE A 129 -9.01 -11.18 3.75
C PHE A 129 -9.81 -12.48 3.88
N GLU A 130 -9.34 -13.40 4.73
CA GLU A 130 -9.98 -14.70 4.95
C GLU A 130 -11.20 -14.65 5.87
N GLY A 131 -11.46 -13.49 6.48
CA GLY A 131 -12.51 -13.31 7.46
C GLY A 131 -12.05 -13.62 8.88
N ASP A 132 -12.88 -13.24 9.83
CA ASP A 132 -12.76 -13.64 11.23
C ASP A 132 -14.16 -13.66 11.90
N GLY A 133 -14.19 -13.67 13.23
CA GLY A 133 -15.45 -13.69 13.99
C GLY A 133 -16.26 -12.39 13.93
N GLU A 134 -15.71 -11.28 13.43
CA GLU A 134 -16.34 -9.96 13.36
C GLU A 134 -16.61 -9.52 11.91
N VAL A 135 -15.69 -9.79 10.98
CA VAL A 135 -15.76 -9.35 9.58
C VAL A 135 -15.69 -10.57 8.66
N PRO A 136 -16.61 -10.71 7.69
CA PRO A 136 -16.65 -11.88 6.81
C PRO A 136 -15.45 -11.92 5.85
N ALA A 137 -15.19 -13.11 5.31
CA ALA A 137 -14.20 -13.32 4.26
C ALA A 137 -14.49 -12.47 3.02
N ASP A 138 -13.46 -11.89 2.41
CA ASP A 138 -13.57 -11.09 1.19
C ASP A 138 -13.49 -11.96 -0.07
N THR A 139 -14.50 -12.80 -0.27
CA THR A 139 -14.59 -13.66 -1.47
C THR A 139 -14.79 -12.86 -2.76
N GLU A 140 -15.39 -11.68 -2.66
CA GLU A 140 -15.59 -10.75 -3.78
C GLU A 140 -14.27 -10.28 -4.37
N ALA A 141 -13.31 -9.83 -3.54
CA ALA A 141 -11.99 -9.41 -4.02
C ALA A 141 -11.26 -10.55 -4.75
N ARG A 142 -11.41 -11.80 -4.27
CA ARG A 142 -10.84 -12.97 -4.93
C ARG A 142 -11.41 -13.17 -6.34
N GLU A 143 -12.73 -13.07 -6.49
CA GLU A 143 -13.39 -13.21 -7.79
C GLU A 143 -13.00 -12.09 -8.76
N LEU A 144 -12.88 -10.87 -8.25
CA LEU A 144 -12.46 -9.70 -9.04
C LEU A 144 -11.01 -9.82 -9.53
N TRP A 145 -10.09 -10.33 -8.71
CA TRP A 145 -8.72 -10.61 -9.17
C TRP A 145 -8.67 -11.65 -10.28
N ILE A 146 -9.46 -12.73 -10.17
CA ILE A 146 -9.58 -13.74 -11.24
C ILE A 146 -10.10 -13.09 -12.52
N LYS A 147 -11.13 -12.24 -12.39
CA LYS A 147 -11.72 -11.50 -13.52
C LYS A 147 -10.72 -10.54 -14.18
N ALA A 148 -9.84 -9.90 -13.39
CA ALA A 148 -8.79 -9.02 -13.89
C ALA A 148 -7.69 -9.78 -14.65
N GLY A 149 -7.46 -11.04 -14.32
CA GLY A 149 -6.52 -11.93 -15.01
C GLY A 149 -5.56 -12.70 -14.11
N ALA A 150 -5.68 -12.56 -12.79
CA ALA A 150 -4.86 -13.30 -11.85
C ALA A 150 -5.21 -14.80 -11.89
N ARG A 151 -4.18 -15.65 -11.85
CA ARG A 151 -4.38 -17.10 -11.70
C ARG A 151 -4.95 -17.41 -10.31
N PRO A 152 -5.98 -18.26 -10.17
CA PRO A 152 -6.60 -18.55 -8.88
C PRO A 152 -5.63 -19.02 -7.79
N GLU A 153 -4.59 -19.78 -8.15
CA GLU A 153 -3.55 -20.26 -7.24
C GLU A 153 -2.57 -19.17 -6.77
N ARG A 154 -2.60 -17.98 -7.38
CA ARG A 154 -1.81 -16.80 -6.99
C ARG A 154 -2.56 -15.86 -6.06
N ILE A 155 -3.78 -16.21 -5.65
CA ILE A 155 -4.63 -15.41 -4.75
C ILE A 155 -4.76 -16.16 -3.43
N LEU A 156 -4.14 -15.62 -2.38
CA LEU A 156 -3.97 -16.28 -1.09
C LEU A 156 -4.87 -15.65 -0.02
N PRO A 157 -5.59 -16.46 0.79
CA PRO A 157 -6.31 -15.96 1.94
C PRO A 157 -5.34 -15.69 3.11
N PHE A 158 -5.57 -14.61 3.83
CA PHE A 158 -4.78 -14.20 4.99
C PHE A 158 -5.67 -13.56 6.06
N GLY A 159 -5.26 -13.71 7.32
CA GLY A 159 -5.99 -13.22 8.48
C GLY A 159 -5.88 -11.72 8.71
N ARG A 160 -6.46 -11.26 9.82
CA ARG A 160 -6.55 -9.82 10.20
C ARG A 160 -5.20 -9.13 10.30
N LYS A 161 -4.13 -9.86 10.61
CA LYS A 161 -2.78 -9.29 10.74
C LYS A 161 -2.33 -8.63 9.43
N ASP A 162 -2.59 -9.29 8.30
CA ASP A 162 -2.03 -8.91 7.00
C ASP A 162 -3.13 -8.31 6.08
N ASN A 163 -4.37 -8.81 6.16
CA ASN A 163 -5.46 -8.41 5.27
C ASN A 163 -6.62 -7.67 5.98
N PHE A 164 -6.33 -6.99 7.09
CA PHE A 164 -7.22 -5.95 7.63
C PHE A 164 -6.42 -4.71 8.05
N TRP A 165 -6.52 -3.65 7.25
CA TRP A 165 -5.72 -2.46 7.45
C TRP A 165 -6.39 -1.45 8.37
N GLN A 166 -5.59 -0.82 9.23
CA GLN A 166 -6.03 0.19 10.19
C GLN A 166 -4.89 1.18 10.47
N MET A 167 -5.19 2.48 10.37
CA MET A 167 -4.21 3.57 10.47
C MET A 167 -3.58 3.70 11.87
N ALA A 168 -4.43 3.66 12.89
CA ALA A 168 -4.10 3.86 14.30
C ALA A 168 -5.03 2.97 15.15
N GLU A 169 -5.07 3.14 16.47
CA GLU A 169 -6.01 2.41 17.33
C GLU A 169 -7.47 2.72 16.98
N THR A 170 -7.77 3.92 16.52
CA THR A 170 -9.11 4.31 16.06
C THR A 170 -9.07 4.94 14.68
N GLY A 171 -10.22 5.04 14.03
CA GLY A 171 -10.39 5.67 12.72
C GLY A 171 -10.79 4.71 11.58
N PRO A 172 -10.81 5.22 10.34
CA PRO A 172 -11.16 4.43 9.15
C PRO A 172 -10.27 3.20 8.97
N CYS A 173 -10.90 2.08 8.64
CA CYS A 173 -10.28 0.78 8.44
C CYS A 173 -11.15 -0.15 7.58
N GLY A 174 -10.59 -1.29 7.19
CA GLY A 174 -11.34 -2.34 6.50
C GLY A 174 -10.45 -3.47 6.00
N PRO A 175 -11.08 -4.51 5.41
CA PRO A 175 -10.37 -5.53 4.65
C PRO A 175 -9.51 -4.90 3.57
N ASN A 176 -8.36 -5.48 3.31
CA ASN A 176 -7.50 -5.05 2.22
C ASN A 176 -7.06 -6.22 1.35
N SER A 177 -6.56 -5.90 0.17
CA SER A 177 -5.92 -6.83 -0.75
C SER A 177 -4.55 -6.31 -1.14
N GLU A 178 -3.51 -7.12 -0.94
CA GLU A 178 -2.14 -6.71 -1.22
C GLU A 178 -1.63 -7.36 -2.49
N ILE A 179 -0.80 -6.63 -3.22
CA ILE A 179 -0.09 -7.09 -4.41
C ILE A 179 1.38 -7.26 -4.02
N ASN A 180 1.86 -8.48 -4.20
CA ASN A 180 3.21 -8.91 -3.87
C ASN A 180 3.96 -9.27 -5.16
N TYR A 181 5.26 -8.98 -5.21
CA TYR A 181 6.11 -9.21 -6.38
C TYR A 181 7.28 -10.13 -6.05
N TYR A 182 7.45 -11.19 -6.84
CA TYR A 182 8.59 -12.10 -6.77
C TYR A 182 9.80 -11.55 -7.52
N LEU A 183 10.90 -11.31 -6.79
CA LEU A 183 12.13 -10.70 -7.29
C LEU A 183 13.13 -11.69 -7.91
N GLY A 184 12.99 -13.00 -7.66
CA GLY A 184 13.98 -13.98 -8.12
C GLY A 184 13.91 -14.28 -9.63
N ASP A 185 14.93 -14.93 -10.18
CA ASP A 185 15.08 -15.04 -11.65
C ASP A 185 14.19 -16.08 -12.33
N GLU A 186 13.53 -16.96 -11.55
CA GLU A 186 12.73 -18.09 -12.07
C GLU A 186 11.25 -17.99 -11.66
N PRO A 187 10.46 -17.10 -12.31
CA PRO A 187 9.07 -16.83 -11.90
C PRO A 187 8.11 -18.01 -12.09
N GLU A 188 8.44 -18.94 -12.97
CA GLU A 188 7.66 -20.17 -13.24
C GLU A 188 8.04 -21.32 -12.31
N ASN A 189 9.18 -21.25 -11.59
CA ASN A 189 9.64 -22.35 -10.75
C ASN A 189 8.84 -22.37 -9.42
N PRO A 190 7.98 -23.37 -9.17
CA PRO A 190 7.12 -23.39 -7.99
C PRO A 190 7.88 -23.62 -6.67
N GLU A 191 9.11 -24.13 -6.71
CA GLU A 191 9.94 -24.27 -5.50
C GLU A 191 10.51 -22.92 -5.05
N LYS A 192 10.81 -22.04 -6.01
CA LYS A 192 11.39 -20.72 -5.77
C LYS A 192 10.32 -19.64 -5.62
N ASN A 193 9.36 -19.59 -6.54
CA ASN A 193 8.22 -18.67 -6.52
C ASN A 193 7.01 -19.39 -5.91
N HIS A 194 6.95 -19.44 -4.58
CA HIS A 194 6.04 -20.28 -3.79
C HIS A 194 5.16 -19.44 -2.84
N PRO A 195 3.91 -19.84 -2.56
CA PRO A 195 3.00 -19.11 -1.65
C PRO A 195 3.59 -18.79 -0.27
N LYS A 196 4.43 -19.69 0.27
CA LYS A 196 5.07 -19.53 1.59
C LYS A 196 5.95 -18.28 1.74
N TRP A 197 6.36 -17.66 0.63
CA TRP A 197 7.18 -16.45 0.63
C TRP A 197 6.32 -15.17 0.63
N VAL A 198 5.03 -15.26 0.28
CA VAL A 198 4.10 -14.12 0.36
C VAL A 198 3.79 -13.85 1.82
N ASN A 199 4.04 -12.61 2.28
CA ASN A 199 3.98 -12.23 3.71
C ASN A 199 4.79 -13.16 4.65
N GLY A 200 5.77 -13.88 4.08
CA GLY A 200 6.63 -14.82 4.78
C GLY A 200 7.99 -14.23 5.13
N GLU A 201 8.91 -15.10 5.50
CA GLU A 201 10.29 -14.70 5.79
C GLU A 201 11.08 -14.36 4.52
N GLY A 202 12.03 -13.43 4.67
CA GLY A 202 12.95 -13.00 3.62
C GLY A 202 12.46 -11.81 2.80
N ASP A 203 13.22 -11.51 1.74
CA ASP A 203 13.02 -10.35 0.86
C ASP A 203 12.73 -10.78 -0.60
N THR A 204 12.59 -12.08 -0.88
CA THR A 204 12.45 -12.59 -2.26
C THR A 204 11.07 -12.31 -2.86
N THR A 205 10.02 -12.27 -2.04
CA THR A 205 8.69 -11.82 -2.44
C THR A 205 8.32 -10.64 -1.56
N MET A 206 7.94 -9.52 -2.16
CA MET A 206 7.76 -8.25 -1.46
C MET A 206 6.43 -7.62 -1.83
N GLU A 207 5.69 -7.17 -0.82
CA GLU A 207 4.50 -6.33 -0.98
C GLU A 207 4.87 -5.01 -1.68
N ILE A 208 4.24 -4.72 -2.81
CA ILE A 208 4.47 -3.48 -3.56
C ILE A 208 3.30 -2.50 -3.46
N TRP A 209 2.06 -2.99 -3.31
CA TRP A 209 0.86 -2.16 -3.30
C TRP A 209 -0.22 -2.78 -2.41
N ASN A 210 -0.78 -2.00 -1.50
CA ASN A 210 -1.93 -2.39 -0.68
C ASN A 210 -3.20 -1.63 -1.11
N LEU A 211 -4.31 -2.34 -1.30
CA LEU A 211 -5.62 -1.82 -1.66
C LEU A 211 -6.58 -2.04 -0.48
N VAL A 212 -6.82 -1.00 0.31
CA VAL A 212 -7.73 -1.02 1.46
C VAL A 212 -9.14 -0.67 1.02
N PHE A 213 -10.07 -1.57 1.31
CA PHE A 213 -11.50 -1.38 1.08
C PHE A 213 -12.11 -0.81 2.36
N MET A 214 -12.07 0.52 2.49
CA MET A 214 -12.55 1.26 3.65
C MET A 214 -14.04 1.02 3.84
N GLN A 215 -14.39 0.36 4.94
CA GLN A 215 -15.76 -0.05 5.25
C GLN A 215 -16.19 0.31 6.67
N TYR A 216 -15.22 0.47 7.58
CA TYR A 216 -15.48 0.64 9.00
C TYR A 216 -14.72 1.82 9.59
N ASN A 217 -15.25 2.38 10.66
CA ASN A 217 -14.56 3.23 11.62
C ASN A 217 -14.37 2.42 12.90
N ARG A 218 -13.13 2.18 13.32
CA ARG A 218 -12.83 1.56 14.61
C ARG A 218 -12.90 2.63 15.69
N ILE A 219 -13.80 2.46 16.64
CA ILE A 219 -13.98 3.38 17.76
C ILE A 219 -13.66 2.68 19.08
N GLU A 220 -13.15 3.43 20.05
CA GLU A 220 -13.01 2.98 21.43
C GLU A 220 -14.32 3.27 22.18
N THR A 221 -14.96 2.23 22.73
CA THR A 221 -16.25 2.33 23.44
C THR A 221 -16.08 2.38 24.95
N ALA A 222 -14.98 1.86 25.46
CA ALA A 222 -14.49 1.97 26.83
C ALA A 222 -12.97 1.73 26.81
N PRO A 223 -12.19 2.10 27.85
CA PRO A 223 -10.73 1.94 27.84
C PRO A 223 -10.29 0.52 27.45
N GLY A 224 -9.62 0.37 26.31
CA GLY A 224 -9.16 -0.91 25.77
C GLY A 224 -10.23 -1.75 25.05
N HIS A 225 -11.48 -1.28 24.96
CA HIS A 225 -12.59 -1.94 24.29
C HIS A 225 -12.96 -1.20 23.01
N TYR A 226 -12.99 -1.92 21.89
CA TYR A 226 -13.19 -1.35 20.57
C TYR A 226 -14.36 -1.99 19.84
N LYS A 227 -14.96 -1.23 18.92
CA LYS A 227 -16.03 -1.67 18.05
C LYS A 227 -15.82 -1.13 16.64
N LEU A 228 -16.19 -1.91 15.63
CA LEU A 228 -16.30 -1.44 14.25
C LEU A 228 -17.69 -0.86 13.98
N GLU A 229 -17.74 0.36 13.47
CA GLU A 229 -18.97 0.99 12.99
C GLU A 229 -18.90 1.19 11.47
N PRO A 230 -19.96 0.91 10.70
CA PRO A 230 -19.93 1.11 9.26
C PRO A 230 -19.65 2.58 8.90
N LEU A 231 -18.80 2.81 7.89
CA LEU A 231 -18.62 4.14 7.32
C LEU A 231 -19.88 4.59 6.56
N PRO A 232 -20.10 5.91 6.38
CA PRO A 232 -21.24 6.43 5.63
C PRO A 232 -21.30 5.93 4.18
N ALA A 233 -20.14 5.68 3.57
CA ALA A 233 -20.02 5.11 2.24
C ALA A 233 -18.77 4.22 2.13
N PRO A 234 -18.87 3.02 1.50
CA PRO A 234 -17.70 2.24 1.13
C PRO A 234 -16.75 3.05 0.26
N SER A 235 -15.46 2.99 0.57
CA SER A 235 -14.44 3.85 -0.02
C SER A 235 -13.16 3.07 -0.30
N VAL A 236 -12.24 3.64 -1.07
CA VAL A 236 -10.96 2.99 -1.40
C VAL A 236 -9.81 3.87 -0.94
N ASP A 237 -8.83 3.25 -0.30
CA ASP A 237 -7.53 3.81 0.02
C ASP A 237 -6.47 2.84 -0.52
N THR A 238 -5.48 3.34 -1.26
CA THR A 238 -4.37 2.50 -1.70
C THR A 238 -3.03 3.13 -1.36
N GLY A 239 -2.01 2.26 -1.23
CA GLY A 239 -0.64 2.69 -1.01
C GLY A 239 0.36 1.77 -1.69
N LEU A 240 1.04 2.29 -2.70
CA LEU A 240 2.17 1.67 -3.39
C LEU A 240 3.48 2.32 -2.90
N GLY A 241 4.45 1.52 -2.45
CA GLY A 241 5.74 2.03 -1.99
C GLY A 241 6.62 2.44 -3.16
N LEU A 242 6.91 3.74 -3.32
CA LEU A 242 7.67 4.24 -4.47
C LEU A 242 9.04 3.57 -4.60
N GLU A 243 9.75 3.42 -3.50
CA GLU A 243 11.08 2.83 -3.42
C GLU A 243 11.04 1.35 -3.82
N ARG A 244 10.02 0.62 -3.35
CA ARG A 244 9.79 -0.79 -3.70
C ARG A 244 9.46 -0.97 -5.18
N MET A 245 8.62 -0.10 -5.74
CA MET A 245 8.34 -0.12 -7.17
C MET A 245 9.56 0.27 -8.01
N THR A 246 10.38 1.20 -7.51
CA THR A 246 11.63 1.60 -8.16
C THR A 246 12.64 0.46 -8.19
N LEU A 247 12.77 -0.28 -7.09
CA LEU A 247 13.55 -1.51 -7.00
C LEU A 247 13.13 -2.49 -8.10
N VAL A 248 11.83 -2.78 -8.20
CA VAL A 248 11.28 -3.70 -9.22
C VAL A 248 11.60 -3.22 -10.64
N MET A 249 11.38 -1.94 -10.93
CA MET A 249 11.57 -1.39 -12.28
C MET A 249 13.03 -1.17 -12.69
N GLN A 250 13.96 -1.24 -11.75
CA GLN A 250 15.40 -1.18 -12.00
C GLN A 250 16.06 -2.55 -11.94
N GLY A 251 15.35 -3.59 -11.50
CA GLY A 251 15.89 -4.95 -11.40
C GLY A 251 17.00 -5.05 -10.36
N VAL A 252 16.98 -4.21 -9.32
CA VAL A 252 17.91 -4.28 -8.19
C VAL A 252 17.27 -5.05 -7.04
N SER A 253 18.08 -5.52 -6.08
CA SER A 253 17.61 -6.36 -4.97
C SER A 253 17.33 -5.59 -3.68
N SER A 254 17.55 -4.27 -3.66
CA SER A 254 17.46 -3.45 -2.46
C SER A 254 16.98 -2.03 -2.79
N ASN A 255 16.14 -1.46 -1.92
CA ASN A 255 15.68 -0.08 -2.08
C ASN A 255 16.89 0.88 -2.06
N TYR A 256 17.94 0.53 -1.31
CA TYR A 256 19.17 1.32 -1.18
C TYR A 256 20.04 1.34 -2.45
N ASP A 257 19.79 0.44 -3.40
CA ASP A 257 20.48 0.39 -4.69
C ASP A 257 19.74 1.14 -5.80
N THR A 258 18.58 1.72 -5.48
CA THR A 258 17.81 2.53 -6.44
C THR A 258 18.41 3.93 -6.61
N ASP A 259 18.08 4.59 -7.72
CA ASP A 259 18.43 5.99 -7.98
C ASP A 259 17.91 6.98 -6.92
N LEU A 260 16.89 6.59 -6.12
CA LEU A 260 16.34 7.39 -5.04
C LEU A 260 17.26 7.46 -3.81
N LEU A 261 17.96 6.37 -3.49
CA LEU A 261 18.71 6.23 -2.23
C LEU A 261 20.21 6.04 -2.43
N ARG A 262 20.62 5.41 -3.53
CA ARG A 262 22.03 5.11 -3.81
C ARG A 262 22.94 6.35 -3.76
N PRO A 263 22.55 7.52 -4.31
CA PRO A 263 23.37 8.72 -4.21
C PRO A 263 23.59 9.21 -2.77
N ILE A 264 22.61 9.01 -1.87
CA ILE A 264 22.71 9.40 -0.46
C ILE A 264 23.71 8.47 0.26
N VAL A 265 23.66 7.17 -0.03
CA VAL A 265 24.57 6.17 0.54
C VAL A 265 26.02 6.47 0.10
N GLU A 266 26.24 6.70 -1.19
CA GLU A 266 27.57 7.00 -1.74
C GLU A 266 28.15 8.28 -1.16
N PHE A 267 27.35 9.36 -1.11
CA PHE A 267 27.76 10.62 -0.50
C PHE A 267 28.11 10.47 0.99
N THR A 268 27.34 9.69 1.74
CA THR A 268 27.62 9.44 3.15
C THR A 268 28.91 8.62 3.33
N ALA A 269 29.17 7.66 2.44
CA ALA A 269 30.40 6.87 2.46
C ALA A 269 31.64 7.76 2.20
N GLU A 270 31.58 8.68 1.25
CA GLU A 270 32.66 9.64 0.97
C GLU A 270 32.99 10.50 2.21
N LEU A 271 31.97 11.00 2.93
CA LEU A 271 32.16 11.78 4.15
C LEU A 271 32.78 10.97 5.31
N SER A 272 32.66 9.65 5.28
CA SER A 272 33.11 8.76 6.36
C SER A 272 34.57 8.29 6.24
N GLN A 273 35.26 8.58 5.14
CA GLN A 273 36.65 8.16 4.88
C GLN A 273 37.71 8.99 5.64
N GLY A 274 37.35 9.55 6.81
CA GLY A 274 38.24 10.31 7.69
C GLY A 274 39.30 9.48 8.38
#